data_AF-A0A4T0BQH5-F1
#
_entry.id   AF-A0A4T0BQH5-F1
#
_cell.length_a   1.000
_cell.length_b   1.000
_cell.length_c   1.000
_cell.angle_alpha   90.00
_cell.angle_beta   90.00
_cell.angle_gamma   90.00
#
_symmetry.space_group_name_H-M   'P 1'
#
loop_
_entity.id
_entity.type
_entity.pdbx_description
1 polymer ?
#
loop_
_entity_poly.entity_id
_entity_poly.type
_entity_poly.pdbx_seq_one_letter_code
_entity_poly.pdbx_strand_id
1 'polypeptide(L)'
;MESKVSSGDGLSGSLPGGIIYGAAAGTTDAGFGSLSTQFSSVYLLANGTANLHNLNMFGYQAIHEMTLLGKEFTKGFFNMTKDDKLYAYYQGCSEGGRDGWSQIQRYGDQFDGAVVGAPAFRFAFQQVQHAYSDIVEQTLDYYPPPCEMEKILNETIAACDPLDGKIDGVVARTDLCKLHFNTSSLIGTPYSCAASPVYMGFPPHPAWPAQNGTVTAKAVQVADTIIQGLRDSHGKQAYLSYQPASVFADAFTQYDTNTSSFTLWPSDFAAQFVLPFLDLVNATSFANLNNVTYDTLKQWMYQGWQMYESTLHTTWPDLSSFHSSNGKILHYHGESDFSIPTGSSVHYRDSVRKIMYPHLSYNASNAALNEWYRLFLIPGAGHCGLNAYQPNHPFPQTNLQVMIEWVEKGIVPQTLNATVLQGQRKGENEQVCAWPLRPSWSKSGNGSVECGFDKQSLETWEVEFDAFKMPVY
;
A
#
# COMPACT_ATOMS: atom_id res chain seq x y z
N MET A 1 8.47 17.91 -6.78
CA MET A 1 9.25 16.82 -7.42
C MET A 1 8.46 15.54 -7.29
N GLU A 2 8.53 14.67 -8.30
CA GLU A 2 7.91 13.35 -8.26
C GLU A 2 8.97 12.30 -8.56
N SER A 3 8.93 11.16 -7.85
CA SER A 3 9.71 9.99 -8.25
C SER A 3 8.91 9.19 -9.26
N LYS A 4 9.55 8.84 -10.38
CA LYS A 4 9.14 7.74 -11.26
C LYS A 4 10.31 6.79 -11.45
N VAL A 5 10.82 6.26 -10.35
CA VAL A 5 11.71 5.10 -10.43
C VAL A 5 10.80 3.87 -10.56
N SER A 6 10.64 3.37 -11.78
CA SER A 6 9.73 2.27 -12.10
C SER A 6 10.14 1.00 -11.33
N SER A 7 9.25 0.51 -10.47
CA SER A 7 9.33 -0.81 -9.83
C SER A 7 8.29 -1.81 -10.35
N GLY A 8 7.50 -1.46 -11.38
CA GLY A 8 6.55 -2.40 -11.97
C GLY A 8 5.30 -1.79 -12.61
N ASP A 9 4.89 -0.58 -12.21
CA ASP A 9 3.66 0.01 -12.74
C ASP A 9 3.93 0.98 -13.89
N GLY A 10 3.58 0.54 -15.10
CA GLY A 10 3.76 1.25 -16.37
C GLY A 10 2.94 2.54 -16.54
N LEU A 11 2.99 3.48 -15.60
CA LEU A 11 2.39 4.82 -15.71
C LEU A 11 3.36 5.82 -16.37
N SER A 12 3.81 5.48 -17.59
CA SER A 12 4.69 6.29 -18.43
C SER A 12 4.05 7.55 -19.03
N GLY A 13 2.83 7.92 -18.63
CA GLY A 13 2.02 8.95 -19.32
C GLY A 13 1.80 10.31 -18.62
N SER A 14 1.91 10.40 -17.29
CA SER A 14 1.51 11.64 -16.59
C SER A 14 2.67 12.62 -16.40
N LEU A 15 2.47 13.90 -16.73
CA LEU A 15 3.36 14.99 -16.30
C LEU A 15 3.45 15.02 -14.77
N PRO A 16 4.58 15.51 -14.19
CA PRO A 16 4.66 15.68 -12.76
C PRO A 16 3.52 16.54 -12.21
N GLY A 17 2.81 16.07 -11.19
CA GLY A 17 1.61 16.69 -10.61
C GLY A 17 1.79 18.12 -10.11
N GLY A 18 3.03 18.59 -9.91
CA GLY A 18 3.32 19.98 -9.54
C GLY A 18 3.04 21.01 -10.63
N ILE A 19 3.05 20.62 -11.91
CA ILE A 19 2.97 21.57 -13.03
C ILE A 19 1.64 22.34 -13.02
N ILE A 20 0.53 21.69 -12.70
CA ILE A 20 -0.80 22.34 -12.67
C ILE A 20 -0.92 23.41 -11.57
N TYR A 21 0.01 23.40 -10.60
CA TYR A 21 0.09 24.37 -9.51
C TYR A 21 1.16 25.44 -9.75
N GLY A 22 1.77 25.47 -10.94
CA GLY A 22 2.83 26.42 -11.29
C GLY A 22 4.21 26.08 -10.71
N ALA A 23 4.40 24.86 -10.20
CA ALA A 23 5.69 24.43 -9.67
C ALA A 23 6.68 24.05 -10.78
N ALA A 24 7.96 24.30 -10.55
CA ALA A 24 9.03 23.59 -11.25
C ALA A 24 9.00 22.12 -10.82
N ALA A 25 9.04 21.20 -11.79
CA ALA A 25 8.93 19.78 -11.51
C ALA A 25 9.97 18.95 -12.26
N GLY A 26 10.36 17.83 -11.65
CA GLY A 26 11.37 16.91 -12.17
C GLY A 26 11.05 15.47 -11.79
N THR A 27 11.63 14.55 -12.57
CA THR A 27 11.60 13.10 -12.40
C THR A 27 12.98 12.54 -12.74
N THR A 28 13.32 11.36 -12.21
CA THR A 28 14.61 10.68 -12.44
C THR A 28 14.37 9.23 -12.82
N ASP A 29 15.23 8.69 -13.69
CA ASP A 29 15.28 7.26 -14.05
C ASP A 29 16.29 6.47 -13.19
N ALA A 30 16.78 7.09 -12.12
CA ALA A 30 17.84 6.57 -11.26
C ALA A 30 19.16 6.23 -11.97
N GLY A 31 19.42 6.83 -13.13
CA GLY A 31 20.62 6.55 -13.94
C GLY A 31 20.54 5.25 -14.72
N PHE A 32 19.34 4.67 -14.88
CA PHE A 32 19.14 3.42 -15.62
C PHE A 32 19.12 3.59 -17.14
N GLY A 33 19.20 4.83 -17.62
CA GLY A 33 19.27 5.20 -19.04
C GLY A 33 17.91 5.36 -19.72
N SER A 34 16.81 5.00 -19.04
CA SER A 34 15.44 5.19 -19.49
C SER A 34 14.45 5.12 -18.33
N LEU A 35 13.42 5.97 -18.35
CA LEU A 35 12.30 5.95 -17.38
C LEU A 35 11.48 4.65 -17.43
N SER A 36 11.66 3.83 -18.47
CA SER A 36 10.98 2.53 -18.60
C SER A 36 11.84 1.34 -18.17
N THR A 37 13.12 1.56 -17.81
CA THR A 37 13.99 0.48 -17.35
C THR A 37 13.60 0.10 -15.92
N GLN A 38 13.25 -1.17 -15.72
CA GLN A 38 12.90 -1.70 -14.40
C GLN A 38 14.15 -1.96 -13.56
N PHE A 39 14.10 -1.63 -12.27
CA PHE A 39 15.21 -1.89 -11.34
C PHE A 39 15.64 -3.36 -11.32
N SER A 40 14.68 -4.29 -11.35
CA SER A 40 14.96 -5.74 -11.38
C SER A 40 15.84 -6.16 -12.57
N SER A 41 15.75 -5.47 -13.71
CA SER A 41 16.56 -5.74 -14.91
C SER A 41 18.00 -5.22 -14.84
N VAL A 42 18.29 -4.32 -13.90
CA VAL A 42 19.60 -3.66 -13.78
C VAL A 42 20.25 -3.85 -12.40
N TYR A 43 19.60 -4.60 -11.52
CA TYR A 43 20.13 -4.93 -10.20
C TYR A 43 21.17 -6.06 -10.26
N LEU A 44 20.86 -7.18 -10.93
CA LEU A 44 21.77 -8.33 -10.97
C LEU A 44 22.76 -8.19 -12.12
N LEU A 45 24.05 -8.22 -11.82
CA LEU A 45 25.11 -8.18 -12.83
C LEU A 45 25.30 -9.55 -13.48
N ALA A 46 25.82 -9.57 -14.72
CA ALA A 46 26.06 -10.81 -15.47
C ALA A 46 27.03 -11.79 -14.78
N ASN A 47 27.85 -11.32 -13.83
CA ASN A 47 28.74 -12.15 -13.02
C ASN A 47 28.06 -12.75 -11.77
N GLY A 48 26.75 -12.57 -11.60
CA GLY A 48 25.98 -13.10 -10.46
C GLY A 48 26.12 -12.30 -9.17
N THR A 49 26.57 -11.04 -9.22
CA THR A 49 26.66 -10.17 -8.04
C THR A 49 25.69 -8.99 -8.12
N ALA A 50 25.31 -8.45 -6.96
CA ALA A 50 24.47 -7.26 -6.87
C ALA A 50 25.16 -6.00 -7.40
N ASN A 51 24.43 -5.19 -8.16
CA ASN A 51 24.84 -3.85 -8.54
C ASN A 51 24.49 -2.86 -7.41
N LEU A 52 25.42 -2.69 -6.48
CA LEU A 52 25.21 -1.82 -5.31
C LEU A 52 25.05 -0.33 -5.69
N HIS A 53 25.62 0.10 -6.82
CA HIS A 53 25.41 1.46 -7.31
C HIS A 53 23.94 1.65 -7.69
N ASN A 54 23.39 0.78 -8.53
CA ASN A 54 21.98 0.85 -8.94
C ASN A 54 21.03 0.67 -7.75
N LEU A 55 21.38 -0.19 -6.79
CA LEU A 55 20.64 -0.34 -5.54
C LEU A 55 20.55 0.97 -4.75
N ASN A 56 21.66 1.71 -4.61
CA ASN A 56 21.67 2.99 -3.91
C ASN A 56 20.91 4.07 -4.69
N MET A 57 21.08 4.09 -6.02
CA MET A 57 20.36 5.01 -6.90
C MET A 57 18.85 4.81 -6.80
N PHE A 58 18.38 3.56 -6.84
CA PHE A 58 16.99 3.19 -6.62
C PHE A 58 16.51 3.54 -5.20
N GLY A 59 17.27 3.14 -4.19
CA GLY A 59 16.82 3.20 -2.80
C GLY A 59 16.65 4.62 -2.26
N TYR A 60 17.56 5.54 -2.60
CA TYR A 60 17.54 6.90 -2.05
C TYR A 60 18.31 7.97 -2.86
N GLN A 61 19.39 7.60 -3.55
CA GLN A 61 20.38 8.57 -4.02
C GLN A 61 19.91 9.37 -5.24
N ALA A 62 19.20 8.74 -6.18
CA ALA A 62 18.77 9.43 -7.40
C ALA A 62 17.84 10.61 -7.14
N ILE A 63 16.88 10.43 -6.22
CA ILE A 63 15.91 11.47 -5.87
C ILE A 63 16.61 12.60 -5.12
N HIS A 64 17.54 12.28 -4.23
CA HIS A 64 18.35 13.26 -3.51
C HIS A 64 19.16 14.14 -4.48
N GLU A 65 19.88 13.53 -5.42
CA GLU A 65 20.68 14.26 -6.42
C GLU A 65 19.81 15.12 -7.33
N MET A 66 18.71 14.57 -7.84
CA MET A 66 17.71 15.32 -8.61
C MET A 66 17.18 16.51 -7.79
N THR A 67 16.98 16.33 -6.49
CA THR A 67 16.45 17.37 -5.61
C THR A 67 17.42 18.53 -5.44
N LEU A 68 18.69 18.23 -5.18
CA LEU A 68 19.73 19.25 -5.07
C LEU A 68 19.89 20.03 -6.38
N LEU A 69 20.05 19.32 -7.50
CA LEU A 69 20.25 19.94 -8.81
C LEU A 69 19.01 20.73 -9.27
N GLY A 70 17.81 20.16 -9.07
CA GLY A 70 16.54 20.80 -9.45
C GLY A 70 16.30 22.10 -8.69
N LYS A 71 16.64 22.16 -7.40
CA LYS A 71 16.55 23.40 -6.61
C LYS A 71 17.51 24.47 -7.12
N GLU A 72 18.77 24.14 -7.36
CA GLU A 72 19.76 25.11 -7.86
C GLU A 72 19.42 25.59 -9.27
N PHE A 73 19.00 24.68 -10.16
CA PHE A 73 18.50 25.05 -11.48
C PHE A 73 17.29 25.98 -11.39
N THR A 74 16.31 25.67 -10.54
CA THR A 74 15.09 26.50 -10.37
C THR A 74 15.46 27.90 -9.90
N LYS A 75 16.33 28.03 -8.90
CA LYS A 75 16.78 29.34 -8.39
C LYS A 75 17.45 30.16 -9.49
N GLY A 76 18.35 29.55 -10.26
CA GLY A 76 19.05 30.21 -11.36
C GLY A 76 18.12 30.60 -12.50
N PHE A 77 17.23 29.69 -12.92
CA PHE A 77 16.32 29.91 -14.04
C PHE A 77 15.31 31.04 -13.77
N PHE A 78 14.78 31.10 -12.55
CA PHE A 78 13.81 32.14 -12.14
C PHE A 78 14.45 33.38 -11.52
N ASN A 79 15.79 33.51 -11.55
CA ASN A 79 16.53 34.61 -10.94
C ASN A 79 16.13 34.87 -9.48
N MET A 80 15.93 33.80 -8.70
CA MET A 80 15.58 33.90 -7.30
C MET A 80 16.70 34.57 -6.50
N THR A 81 16.32 35.47 -5.61
CA THR A 81 17.19 36.14 -4.66
C THR A 81 17.16 35.42 -3.31
N LYS A 82 18.02 35.86 -2.39
CA LYS A 82 18.06 35.36 -1.00
C LYS A 82 16.77 35.65 -0.21
N ASP A 83 15.97 36.60 -0.66
CA ASP A 83 14.72 36.99 -0.01
C ASP A 83 13.53 36.14 -0.53
N ASP A 84 13.74 35.38 -1.61
CA ASP A 84 12.74 34.46 -2.16
C ASP A 84 12.81 33.10 -1.46
N LYS A 85 11.65 32.60 -1.00
CA LYS A 85 11.53 31.24 -0.47
C LYS A 85 11.18 30.28 -1.61
N LEU A 86 12.05 29.28 -1.81
CA LEU A 86 11.74 28.11 -2.62
C LEU A 86 11.15 27.01 -1.71
N TYR A 87 9.85 26.77 -1.83
CA TYR A 87 9.22 25.60 -1.21
C TYR A 87 9.48 24.35 -2.04
N ALA A 88 9.70 23.23 -1.37
CA ALA A 88 9.97 21.94 -1.98
C ALA A 88 8.97 20.89 -1.53
N TYR A 89 8.30 20.28 -2.51
CA TYR A 89 7.27 19.28 -2.29
C TYR A 89 7.64 17.94 -2.93
N TYR A 90 7.28 16.86 -2.26
CA TYR A 90 7.31 15.50 -2.80
C TYR A 90 5.89 14.95 -2.95
N GLN A 91 5.62 14.22 -4.04
CA GLN A 91 4.40 13.43 -4.19
C GLN A 91 4.72 12.09 -4.85
N GLY A 92 4.20 11.00 -4.29
CA GLY A 92 4.31 9.66 -4.86
C GLY A 92 3.39 8.64 -4.17
N CYS A 93 3.08 7.55 -4.86
CA CYS A 93 2.28 6.44 -4.35
C CYS A 93 2.96 5.09 -4.64
N SER A 94 2.68 4.04 -3.87
CA SER A 94 3.30 2.72 -4.02
C SER A 94 4.81 2.76 -3.74
N GLU A 95 5.63 2.34 -4.70
CA GLU A 95 7.07 2.60 -4.70
C GLU A 95 7.41 4.08 -4.57
N GLY A 96 6.66 4.95 -5.24
CA GLY A 96 6.79 6.40 -5.04
C GLY A 96 6.47 6.82 -3.59
N GLY A 97 5.63 6.07 -2.88
CA GLY A 97 5.40 6.25 -1.45
C GLY A 97 6.61 5.85 -0.61
N ARG A 98 7.24 4.70 -0.92
CA ARG A 98 8.51 4.25 -0.31
C ARG A 98 9.61 5.28 -0.51
N ASP A 99 9.77 5.75 -1.75
CA ASP A 99 10.72 6.78 -2.13
C ASP A 99 10.54 8.07 -1.32
N GLY A 100 9.30 8.52 -1.16
CA GLY A 100 8.98 9.68 -0.32
C GLY A 100 9.43 9.49 1.12
N TRP A 101 9.14 8.32 1.70
CA TRP A 101 9.62 7.98 3.04
C TRP A 101 11.15 7.89 3.14
N SER A 102 11.81 7.35 2.10
CA SER A 102 13.28 7.35 1.99
C SER A 102 13.84 8.77 2.10
N GLN A 103 13.25 9.71 1.36
CA GLN A 103 13.69 11.11 1.38
C GLN A 103 13.38 11.79 2.72
N ILE A 104 12.20 11.58 3.30
CA ILE A 104 11.81 12.17 4.59
C ILE A 104 12.76 11.71 5.71
N GLN A 105 13.10 10.43 5.74
CA GLN A 105 13.94 9.84 6.80
C GLN A 105 15.42 10.24 6.67
N ARG A 106 15.94 10.35 5.44
CA ARG A 106 17.37 10.57 5.18
C ARG A 106 17.74 12.03 4.94
N TYR A 107 16.84 12.75 4.28
CA TYR A 107 17.05 14.08 3.72
C TYR A 107 15.89 15.01 4.09
N GLY A 108 15.39 14.87 5.32
CA GLY A 108 14.17 15.54 5.77
C GLY A 108 14.21 17.07 5.69
N ASP A 109 15.40 17.68 5.68
CA ASP A 109 15.60 19.12 5.50
C ASP A 109 15.45 19.59 4.04
N GLN A 110 15.29 18.67 3.09
CA GLN A 110 15.13 18.99 1.67
C GLN A 110 13.68 19.21 1.24
N PHE A 111 12.68 18.92 2.06
CA PHE A 111 11.28 19.04 1.67
C PHE A 111 10.48 19.76 2.77
N ASP A 112 9.66 20.73 2.37
CA ASP A 112 8.74 21.41 3.27
C ASP A 112 7.42 20.62 3.39
N GLY A 113 7.06 19.82 2.38
CA GLY A 113 5.85 18.99 2.38
C GLY A 113 5.98 17.71 1.57
N ALA A 114 5.38 16.61 2.05
CA ALA A 114 5.39 15.32 1.37
C ALA A 114 4.02 14.66 1.36
N VAL A 115 3.54 14.31 0.16
CA VAL A 115 2.34 13.51 -0.08
C VAL A 115 2.77 12.08 -0.42
N VAL A 116 2.50 11.14 0.49
CA VAL A 116 2.95 9.74 0.37
C VAL A 116 1.75 8.79 0.39
N GLY A 117 1.50 8.12 -0.73
CA GLY A 117 0.39 7.19 -0.91
C GLY A 117 0.83 5.73 -0.83
N ALA A 118 0.04 4.88 -0.18
CA ALA A 118 0.20 3.42 -0.14
C ALA A 118 1.68 2.94 -0.21
N PRO A 119 2.54 3.32 0.75
CA PRO A 119 3.99 3.17 0.62
C PRO A 119 4.51 1.73 0.82
N ALA A 120 5.42 1.28 -0.03
CA ALA A 120 6.12 -0.01 0.07
C ALA A 120 7.33 0.00 1.04
N PHE A 121 7.20 0.58 2.25
CA PHE A 121 8.38 0.87 3.10
C PHE A 121 9.11 -0.34 3.68
N ARG A 122 8.42 -1.45 3.97
CA ARG A 122 9.02 -2.70 4.46
C ARG A 122 9.35 -3.59 3.29
N PHE A 123 10.23 -3.11 2.40
CA PHE A 123 10.37 -3.64 1.04
C PHE A 123 10.46 -5.17 0.98
N ALA A 124 11.37 -5.79 1.73
CA ALA A 124 11.48 -7.26 1.74
C ALA A 124 10.24 -7.97 2.29
N PHE A 125 9.56 -7.40 3.29
CA PHE A 125 8.32 -7.98 3.81
C PHE A 125 7.21 -7.86 2.77
N GLN A 126 7.07 -6.70 2.15
CA GLN A 126 6.09 -6.45 1.09
C GLN A 126 6.30 -7.38 -0.11
N GLN A 127 7.53 -7.49 -0.62
CA GLN A 127 7.80 -8.32 -1.78
C GLN A 127 7.55 -9.81 -1.49
N VAL A 128 7.97 -10.30 -0.33
CA VAL A 128 7.74 -11.70 0.06
C VAL A 128 6.26 -11.98 0.37
N GLN A 129 5.53 -10.98 0.88
CA GLN A 129 4.09 -11.09 1.17
C GLN A 129 3.28 -11.46 -0.08
N HIS A 130 3.73 -11.10 -1.28
CA HIS A 130 3.06 -11.47 -2.53
C HIS A 130 3.04 -12.99 -2.78
N ALA A 131 3.90 -13.79 -2.14
CA ALA A 131 3.82 -15.26 -2.17
C ALA A 131 2.98 -15.84 -1.03
N TYR A 132 2.46 -15.02 -0.10
CA TYR A 132 1.76 -15.56 1.08
C TYR A 132 0.49 -16.32 0.69
N SER A 133 -0.35 -15.72 -0.15
CA SER A 133 -1.59 -16.33 -0.64
C SER A 133 -1.32 -17.65 -1.37
N ASP A 134 -0.29 -17.70 -2.21
CA ASP A 134 0.17 -18.94 -2.86
C ASP A 134 0.47 -20.05 -1.85
N ILE A 135 1.17 -19.72 -0.77
CA ILE A 135 1.52 -20.69 0.28
C ILE A 135 0.30 -21.07 1.13
N VAL A 136 -0.69 -20.19 1.30
CA VAL A 136 -1.97 -20.55 1.93
C VAL A 136 -2.70 -21.60 1.10
N GLU A 137 -2.85 -21.38 -0.21
CA GLU A 137 -3.50 -22.33 -1.14
C GLU A 137 -2.79 -23.68 -1.15
N GLN A 138 -1.46 -23.67 -1.26
CA GLN A 138 -0.64 -24.88 -1.22
C GLN A 138 -0.76 -25.61 0.13
N THR A 139 -0.75 -24.89 1.25
CA THR A 139 -0.81 -25.49 2.60
C THR A 139 -2.17 -26.12 2.88
N LEU A 140 -3.25 -25.50 2.40
CA LEU A 140 -4.62 -26.00 2.55
C LEU A 140 -5.01 -27.03 1.47
N ASP A 141 -4.12 -27.25 0.50
CA ASP A 141 -4.35 -28.06 -0.70
C ASP A 141 -5.70 -27.71 -1.32
N TYR A 142 -5.85 -26.42 -1.61
CA TYR A 142 -7.05 -25.86 -2.22
C TYR A 142 -6.70 -24.63 -3.04
N TYR A 143 -6.91 -24.74 -4.34
CA TYR A 143 -6.71 -23.67 -5.32
C TYR A 143 -8.12 -23.19 -5.73
N PRO A 144 -8.66 -22.16 -5.05
CA PRO A 144 -10.04 -21.76 -5.24
C PRO A 144 -10.28 -21.28 -6.69
N PRO A 145 -11.42 -21.63 -7.30
CA PRO A 145 -11.90 -20.93 -8.49
C PRO A 145 -11.98 -19.42 -8.22
N PRO A 146 -11.46 -18.55 -9.11
CA PRO A 146 -11.45 -17.10 -8.89
C PRO A 146 -12.86 -16.52 -8.68
N CYS A 147 -13.88 -17.08 -9.34
CA CYS A 147 -15.28 -16.68 -9.15
C CYS A 147 -15.81 -16.98 -7.74
N GLU A 148 -15.28 -18.01 -7.08
CA GLU A 148 -15.62 -18.33 -5.69
C GLU A 148 -15.05 -17.27 -4.72
N MET A 149 -13.78 -16.88 -4.92
CA MET A 149 -13.15 -15.81 -4.13
C MET A 149 -13.79 -14.45 -4.39
N GLU A 150 -14.17 -14.17 -5.65
CA GLU A 150 -14.93 -12.98 -6.03
C GLU A 150 -16.31 -12.97 -5.33
N LYS A 151 -16.97 -14.12 -5.21
CA LYS A 151 -18.23 -14.23 -4.47
C LYS A 151 -18.04 -13.92 -2.99
N ILE A 152 -16.98 -14.44 -2.36
CA ILE A 152 -16.65 -14.13 -0.96
C ILE A 152 -16.42 -12.62 -0.80
N LEU A 153 -15.66 -11.99 -1.70
CA LEU A 153 -15.42 -10.55 -1.71
C LEU A 153 -16.72 -9.74 -1.78
N ASN A 154 -17.57 -10.03 -2.78
CA ASN A 154 -18.81 -9.28 -3.02
C ASN A 154 -19.79 -9.41 -1.84
N GLU A 155 -19.94 -10.61 -1.27
CA GLU A 155 -20.80 -10.82 -0.10
C GLU A 155 -20.21 -10.19 1.17
N THR A 156 -18.88 -10.16 1.31
CA THR A 156 -18.21 -9.42 2.40
C THR A 156 -18.48 -7.93 2.29
N ILE A 157 -18.35 -7.34 1.09
CA ILE A 157 -18.69 -5.93 0.84
C ILE A 157 -20.15 -5.66 1.21
N ALA A 158 -21.08 -6.48 0.70
CA ALA A 158 -22.50 -6.30 0.97
C ALA A 158 -22.86 -6.43 2.46
N ALA A 159 -22.21 -7.34 3.20
CA ALA A 159 -22.43 -7.51 4.63
C ALA A 159 -21.82 -6.39 5.47
N CYS A 160 -20.68 -5.83 5.03
CA CYS A 160 -19.92 -4.85 5.81
C CYS A 160 -20.21 -3.38 5.46
N ASP A 161 -20.74 -3.09 4.26
CA ASP A 161 -21.15 -1.74 3.83
C ASP A 161 -22.04 -1.03 4.87
N PRO A 162 -23.13 -1.64 5.40
CA PRO A 162 -23.99 -0.95 6.38
C PRO A 162 -23.34 -0.61 7.73
N LEU A 163 -22.16 -1.18 8.06
CA LEU A 163 -21.58 -1.11 9.41
C LEU A 163 -21.10 0.30 9.78
N ASP A 164 -20.77 1.15 8.81
CA ASP A 164 -20.41 2.54 9.07
C ASP A 164 -21.63 3.48 9.14
N GLY A 165 -22.84 2.96 8.96
CA GLY A 165 -24.09 3.71 9.00
C GLY A 165 -24.54 4.29 7.65
N LYS A 166 -23.81 3.99 6.58
CA LYS A 166 -24.14 4.31 5.19
C LYS A 166 -24.31 3.02 4.39
N ILE A 167 -25.12 3.05 3.33
CA ILE A 167 -25.27 1.93 2.41
C ILE A 167 -25.03 2.48 1.02
N ASP A 168 -23.81 2.34 0.54
CA ASP A 168 -23.37 2.84 -0.76
C ASP A 168 -22.47 1.87 -1.53
N GLY A 169 -22.34 0.64 -1.05
CA GLY A 169 -21.46 -0.37 -1.61
C GLY A 169 -19.98 -0.09 -1.34
N VAL A 170 -19.65 0.69 -0.31
CA VAL A 170 -18.29 1.01 0.10
C VAL A 170 -18.10 0.58 1.55
N VAL A 171 -17.08 -0.24 1.82
CA VAL A 171 -16.69 -0.58 3.19
C VAL A 171 -15.76 0.52 3.69
N ALA A 172 -16.27 1.49 4.45
CA ALA A 172 -15.44 2.53 5.07
C ALA A 172 -14.85 2.13 6.42
N ARG A 173 -15.29 0.98 6.96
CA ARG A 173 -14.93 0.47 8.29
C ARG A 173 -14.60 -1.02 8.25
N THR A 174 -13.47 -1.37 7.65
CA THR A 174 -12.96 -2.75 7.64
C THR A 174 -12.70 -3.29 9.05
N ASP A 175 -12.42 -2.40 10.01
CA ASP A 175 -12.36 -2.73 11.44
C ASP A 175 -13.70 -3.26 11.99
N LEU A 176 -14.82 -2.64 11.64
CA LEU A 176 -16.14 -3.13 12.04
C LEU A 176 -16.47 -4.44 11.32
N CYS A 177 -16.03 -4.58 10.07
CA CYS A 177 -16.15 -5.85 9.33
C CYS A 177 -15.45 -6.99 10.08
N LYS A 178 -14.21 -6.79 10.55
CA LYS A 178 -13.47 -7.77 11.38
C LYS A 178 -14.19 -8.12 12.69
N LEU A 179 -14.88 -7.16 13.30
CA LEU A 179 -15.54 -7.35 14.59
C LEU A 179 -16.92 -8.02 14.50
N HIS A 180 -17.62 -7.83 13.38
CA HIS A 180 -19.05 -8.14 13.29
C HIS A 180 -19.44 -9.09 12.18
N PHE A 181 -18.57 -9.32 11.19
CA PHE A 181 -18.86 -10.22 10.08
C PHE A 181 -18.14 -11.57 10.24
N ASN A 182 -18.90 -12.65 10.05
CA ASN A 182 -18.38 -14.01 10.04
C ASN A 182 -18.48 -14.58 8.62
N THR A 183 -17.34 -14.71 7.95
CA THR A 183 -17.19 -15.25 6.59
C THR A 183 -17.70 -16.68 6.45
N SER A 184 -17.74 -17.48 7.52
CA SER A 184 -18.34 -18.83 7.51
C SER A 184 -19.84 -18.83 7.20
N SER A 185 -20.52 -17.69 7.37
CA SER A 185 -21.92 -17.53 6.95
C SER A 185 -22.12 -17.64 5.44
N LEU A 186 -21.06 -17.50 4.65
CA LEU A 186 -21.11 -17.54 3.19
C LEU A 186 -21.10 -18.97 2.60
N ILE A 187 -20.79 -19.99 3.40
CA ILE A 187 -20.71 -21.37 2.94
C ILE A 187 -22.06 -21.81 2.34
N GLY A 188 -22.02 -22.34 1.13
CA GLY A 188 -23.19 -22.77 0.35
C GLY A 188 -23.80 -21.68 -0.54
N THR A 189 -23.30 -20.43 -0.49
CA THR A 189 -23.81 -19.34 -1.33
C THR A 189 -23.48 -19.61 -2.79
N PRO A 190 -24.47 -19.62 -3.71
CA PRO A 190 -24.24 -19.94 -5.12
C PRO A 190 -23.53 -18.79 -5.86
N TYR A 191 -22.69 -19.15 -6.81
CA TYR A 191 -22.04 -18.22 -7.74
C TYR A 191 -22.09 -18.74 -9.18
N SER A 192 -22.00 -17.81 -10.13
CA SER A 192 -21.85 -18.09 -11.56
C SER A 192 -21.15 -16.93 -12.23
N CYS A 193 -20.03 -17.18 -12.91
CA CYS A 193 -19.27 -16.19 -13.67
C CYS A 193 -19.09 -16.65 -15.12
N ALA A 194 -19.10 -15.68 -16.03
CA ALA A 194 -18.73 -15.92 -17.42
C ALA A 194 -17.23 -16.21 -17.54
N ALA A 195 -16.81 -16.70 -18.71
CA ALA A 195 -15.38 -16.83 -19.01
C ALA A 195 -14.73 -15.43 -19.09
N SER A 196 -13.50 -15.32 -18.62
CA SER A 196 -12.71 -14.09 -18.61
C SER A 196 -11.42 -14.28 -19.41
N PRO A 197 -11.06 -13.34 -20.30
CA PRO A 197 -9.79 -13.39 -21.03
C PRO A 197 -8.61 -13.07 -20.11
N VAL A 198 -7.39 -13.23 -20.61
CA VAL A 198 -6.18 -12.69 -19.94
C VAL A 198 -6.35 -11.19 -19.72
N TYR A 199 -6.01 -10.72 -18.52
CA TYR A 199 -5.95 -9.31 -18.19
C TYR A 199 -4.54 -8.93 -17.75
N MET A 200 -3.97 -7.94 -18.44
CA MET A 200 -2.61 -7.44 -18.19
C MET A 200 -2.60 -6.12 -17.40
N GLY A 201 -3.76 -5.63 -16.97
CA GLY A 201 -3.82 -4.50 -16.04
C GLY A 201 -3.48 -4.93 -14.61
N PHE A 202 -3.65 -4.03 -13.65
CA PHE A 202 -3.32 -4.31 -12.26
C PHE A 202 -4.59 -4.49 -11.42
N PRO A 203 -4.81 -5.66 -10.76
CA PRO A 203 -3.93 -6.83 -10.74
C PRO A 203 -4.07 -7.68 -12.02
N PRO A 204 -2.98 -8.29 -12.54
CA PRO A 204 -3.04 -9.13 -13.72
C PRO A 204 -3.69 -10.47 -13.38
N HIS A 205 -4.29 -11.13 -14.38
CA HIS A 205 -4.80 -12.49 -14.20
C HIS A 205 -4.78 -13.32 -15.50
N PRO A 206 -4.63 -14.65 -15.41
CA PRO A 206 -4.70 -15.52 -16.58
C PRO A 206 -6.14 -15.64 -17.10
N ALA A 207 -6.32 -16.30 -18.24
CA ALA A 207 -7.66 -16.59 -18.75
C ALA A 207 -8.37 -17.63 -17.86
N TRP A 208 -9.66 -17.42 -17.63
CA TRP A 208 -10.50 -18.31 -16.83
C TRP A 208 -11.72 -18.78 -17.63
N PRO A 209 -12.10 -20.07 -17.55
CA PRO A 209 -13.34 -20.55 -18.12
C PRO A 209 -14.54 -20.00 -17.35
N ALA A 210 -15.75 -20.22 -17.90
CA ALA A 210 -16.98 -19.98 -17.13
C ALA A 210 -17.01 -20.91 -15.90
N GLN A 211 -17.46 -20.35 -14.78
CA GLN A 211 -17.44 -21.01 -13.48
C GLN A 211 -18.83 -21.00 -12.87
N ASN A 212 -19.24 -22.09 -12.22
CA ASN A 212 -20.43 -22.15 -11.39
C ASN A 212 -20.16 -23.03 -10.18
N GLY A 213 -20.88 -22.78 -9.09
CA GLY A 213 -20.70 -23.53 -7.86
C GLY A 213 -21.33 -22.85 -6.67
N THR A 214 -20.88 -23.26 -5.49
CA THR A 214 -21.24 -22.64 -4.21
C THR A 214 -19.97 -22.41 -3.41
N VAL A 215 -19.93 -21.33 -2.63
CA VAL A 215 -18.82 -21.05 -1.71
C VAL A 215 -18.62 -22.24 -0.76
N THR A 216 -17.41 -22.78 -0.75
CA THR A 216 -17.00 -23.94 0.02
C THR A 216 -16.40 -23.52 1.36
N ALA A 217 -16.38 -24.46 2.32
CA ALA A 217 -15.68 -24.25 3.58
C ALA A 217 -14.16 -24.03 3.39
N LYS A 218 -13.55 -24.67 2.38
CA LYS A 218 -12.13 -24.49 2.07
C LYS A 218 -11.83 -23.09 1.51
N ALA A 219 -12.69 -22.53 0.65
CA ALA A 219 -12.51 -21.16 0.16
C ALA A 219 -12.62 -20.12 1.27
N VAL A 220 -13.59 -20.29 2.18
CA VAL A 220 -13.68 -19.46 3.39
C VAL A 220 -12.42 -19.59 4.23
N GLN A 221 -11.91 -20.81 4.43
CA GLN A 221 -10.67 -21.03 5.18
C GLN A 221 -9.46 -20.35 4.51
N VAL A 222 -9.34 -20.39 3.18
CA VAL A 222 -8.31 -19.65 2.43
C VAL A 222 -8.44 -18.15 2.67
N ALA A 223 -9.63 -17.58 2.46
CA ALA A 223 -9.89 -16.15 2.64
C ALA A 223 -9.56 -15.68 4.07
N ASP A 224 -10.03 -16.41 5.09
CA ASP A 224 -9.77 -16.10 6.49
C ASP A 224 -8.29 -16.18 6.85
N THR A 225 -7.60 -17.19 6.35
CA THR A 225 -6.16 -17.36 6.58
C THR A 225 -5.38 -16.21 5.93
N ILE A 226 -5.72 -15.83 4.69
CA ILE A 226 -5.09 -14.70 4.02
C ILE A 226 -5.29 -13.40 4.82
N ILE A 227 -6.51 -13.11 5.28
CA ILE A 227 -6.81 -11.87 6.04
C ILE A 227 -6.06 -11.81 7.38
N GLN A 228 -5.81 -12.96 8.02
CA GLN A 228 -5.05 -13.01 9.29
C GLN A 228 -3.57 -12.66 9.13
N GLY A 229 -3.03 -12.73 7.90
CA GLY A 229 -1.63 -12.45 7.60
C GLY A 229 -0.67 -13.56 8.04
N LEU A 230 0.57 -13.45 7.56
CA LEU A 230 1.59 -14.48 7.72
C LEU A 230 1.91 -14.72 9.20
N ARG A 231 1.60 -15.94 9.65
CA ARG A 231 2.04 -16.50 10.93
C ARG A 231 3.02 -17.64 10.70
N ASP A 232 4.08 -17.67 11.50
CA ASP A 232 5.09 -18.73 11.44
C ASP A 232 4.56 -20.05 12.01
N SER A 233 5.34 -21.13 11.94
CA SER A 233 4.91 -22.45 12.45
C SER A 233 4.61 -22.50 13.95
N HIS A 234 4.98 -21.47 14.71
CA HIS A 234 4.69 -21.33 16.13
C HIS A 234 3.49 -20.43 16.41
N GLY A 235 2.77 -19.98 15.35
CA GLY A 235 1.61 -19.11 15.43
C GLY A 235 1.94 -17.63 15.63
N LYS A 236 3.22 -17.25 15.56
CA LYS A 236 3.67 -15.86 15.75
C LYS A 236 3.50 -15.04 14.50
N GLN A 237 3.07 -13.79 14.63
CA GLN A 237 2.85 -12.90 13.50
C GLN A 237 4.18 -12.43 12.91
N ALA A 238 4.43 -12.78 11.65
CA ALA A 238 5.55 -12.27 10.89
C ALA A 238 5.15 -11.03 10.09
N TYR A 239 4.03 -11.08 9.38
CA TYR A 239 3.59 -9.92 8.61
C TYR A 239 2.08 -9.87 8.43
N LEU A 240 1.58 -8.72 8.01
CA LEU A 240 0.17 -8.41 7.85
C LEU A 240 -0.26 -8.58 6.39
N SER A 241 -1.58 -8.65 6.18
CA SER A 241 -2.20 -8.85 4.88
C SER A 241 -3.29 -7.80 4.63
N TYR A 242 -4.00 -7.93 3.52
CA TYR A 242 -5.06 -7.02 3.13
C TYR A 242 -6.16 -6.93 4.21
N GLN A 243 -6.89 -5.83 4.18
CA GLN A 243 -8.10 -5.72 4.99
C GLN A 243 -9.23 -6.55 4.35
N PRO A 244 -10.28 -6.91 5.13
CA PRO A 244 -11.52 -7.38 4.53
C PRO A 244 -12.03 -6.42 3.45
N ALA A 245 -12.72 -6.96 2.45
CA ALA A 245 -13.18 -6.21 1.27
C ALA A 245 -12.10 -5.71 0.30
N SER A 246 -10.82 -6.04 0.51
CA SER A 246 -9.80 -6.03 -0.54
C SER A 246 -9.94 -7.23 -1.47
N VAL A 247 -9.53 -7.06 -2.73
CA VAL A 247 -9.39 -8.18 -3.68
C VAL A 247 -8.26 -9.11 -3.22
N PHE A 248 -8.47 -10.43 -3.32
CA PHE A 248 -7.44 -11.43 -3.06
C PHE A 248 -6.52 -11.61 -4.29
N ALA A 249 -5.85 -10.54 -4.72
CA ALA A 249 -5.12 -10.50 -5.98
C ALA A 249 -4.00 -11.55 -6.08
N ASP A 250 -3.23 -11.75 -5.00
CA ASP A 250 -2.19 -12.78 -4.96
C ASP A 250 -2.73 -14.21 -4.75
N ALA A 251 -4.06 -14.39 -4.65
CA ALA A 251 -4.73 -15.71 -4.59
C ALA A 251 -5.47 -16.03 -5.90
N PHE A 252 -5.08 -15.38 -6.99
CA PHE A 252 -5.58 -15.73 -8.31
C PHE A 252 -4.96 -17.04 -8.76
N THR A 253 -5.80 -17.96 -9.20
CA THR A 253 -5.38 -19.29 -9.66
C THR A 253 -5.41 -19.37 -11.19
N GLN A 254 -4.68 -20.33 -11.76
CA GLN A 254 -4.73 -20.63 -13.20
C GLN A 254 -5.52 -21.91 -13.47
N TYR A 255 -6.15 -22.00 -14.64
CA TYR A 255 -6.94 -23.16 -15.02
C TYR A 255 -6.13 -24.14 -15.89
N ASP A 256 -5.99 -25.39 -15.45
CA ASP A 256 -5.40 -26.47 -16.23
C ASP A 256 -6.48 -27.23 -17.01
N THR A 257 -6.45 -27.10 -18.33
CA THR A 257 -7.43 -27.74 -19.23
C THR A 257 -7.30 -29.26 -19.28
N ASN A 258 -6.12 -29.82 -18.98
CA ASN A 258 -5.90 -31.27 -19.04
C ASN A 258 -6.57 -31.97 -17.86
N THR A 259 -6.50 -31.36 -16.68
CA THR A 259 -7.11 -31.88 -15.44
C THR A 259 -8.50 -31.29 -15.17
N SER A 260 -8.89 -30.26 -15.94
CA SER A 260 -10.13 -29.50 -15.72
C SER A 260 -10.26 -28.96 -14.29
N SER A 261 -9.15 -28.42 -13.77
CA SER A 261 -9.04 -27.97 -12.39
C SER A 261 -8.23 -26.68 -12.28
N PHE A 262 -8.44 -25.94 -11.18
CA PHE A 262 -7.61 -24.79 -10.85
C PHE A 262 -6.34 -25.25 -10.14
N THR A 263 -5.26 -24.55 -10.43
CA THR A 263 -3.92 -24.80 -9.88
C THR A 263 -3.27 -23.48 -9.50
N LEU A 264 -2.20 -23.57 -8.72
CA LEU A 264 -1.41 -22.43 -8.30
C LEU A 264 -0.94 -21.57 -9.49
N TRP A 265 -0.97 -20.25 -9.34
CA TRP A 265 -0.37 -19.30 -10.26
C TRP A 265 0.61 -18.40 -9.49
N PRO A 266 1.86 -18.87 -9.27
CA PRO A 266 2.79 -18.23 -8.35
C PRO A 266 3.04 -16.75 -8.67
N SER A 267 3.08 -15.92 -7.64
CA SER A 267 3.28 -14.48 -7.81
C SER A 267 4.67 -14.13 -8.35
N ASP A 268 4.70 -13.50 -9.53
CA ASP A 268 5.92 -12.96 -10.13
C ASP A 268 6.54 -11.84 -9.27
N PHE A 269 5.75 -11.11 -8.47
CA PHE A 269 6.28 -10.05 -7.60
C PHE A 269 7.20 -10.59 -6.52
N ALA A 270 6.83 -11.71 -5.90
CA ALA A 270 7.68 -12.38 -4.92
C ALA A 270 8.90 -13.03 -5.60
N ALA A 271 8.73 -13.67 -6.76
CA ALA A 271 9.82 -14.29 -7.50
C ALA A 271 10.87 -13.28 -7.95
N GLN A 272 10.44 -12.12 -8.46
CA GLN A 272 11.32 -11.02 -8.87
C GLN A 272 12.10 -10.39 -7.72
N PHE A 273 11.71 -10.64 -6.47
CA PHE A 273 12.52 -10.29 -5.31
C PHE A 273 13.40 -11.46 -4.88
N VAL A 274 12.81 -12.60 -4.51
CA VAL A 274 13.54 -13.74 -3.93
C VAL A 274 14.68 -14.20 -4.84
N LEU A 275 14.42 -14.41 -6.13
CA LEU A 275 15.41 -15.02 -7.02
C LEU A 275 16.59 -14.06 -7.33
N PRO A 276 16.38 -12.85 -7.87
CA PRO A 276 17.52 -12.01 -8.23
C PRO A 276 18.07 -11.20 -7.05
N PHE A 277 17.30 -10.93 -6.00
CA PHE A 277 17.76 -10.13 -4.84
C PHE A 277 18.35 -10.99 -3.73
N LEU A 278 17.65 -12.06 -3.30
CA LEU A 278 18.12 -12.88 -2.19
C LEU A 278 19.07 -13.99 -2.65
N ASP A 279 18.73 -14.67 -3.75
CA ASP A 279 19.48 -15.82 -4.24
C ASP A 279 20.53 -15.45 -5.32
N LEU A 280 20.48 -14.22 -5.85
CA LEU A 280 21.33 -13.73 -6.94
C LEU A 280 21.23 -14.58 -8.22
N VAL A 281 20.05 -15.10 -8.50
CA VAL A 281 19.71 -15.91 -9.68
C VAL A 281 18.95 -15.05 -10.69
N ASN A 282 19.37 -15.09 -11.95
CA ASN A 282 18.70 -14.37 -13.05
C ASN A 282 17.42 -15.09 -13.49
N ALA A 283 16.36 -14.97 -12.68
CA ALA A 283 15.03 -15.51 -12.94
C ALA A 283 13.96 -14.56 -12.38
N THR A 284 12.79 -14.53 -13.01
CA THR A 284 11.68 -13.62 -12.66
C THR A 284 10.41 -14.33 -12.22
N SER A 285 10.38 -15.66 -12.26
CA SER A 285 9.22 -16.48 -11.91
C SER A 285 9.69 -17.75 -11.20
N PHE A 286 8.93 -18.21 -10.21
CA PHE A 286 9.22 -19.48 -9.53
C PHE A 286 8.93 -20.66 -10.47
N ALA A 287 9.82 -21.65 -10.50
CA ALA A 287 9.55 -22.90 -11.22
C ALA A 287 8.42 -23.72 -10.55
N ASN A 288 8.35 -23.65 -9.23
CA ASN A 288 7.28 -24.14 -8.35
C ASN A 288 7.57 -23.64 -6.92
N LEU A 289 6.62 -23.81 -6.00
CA LEU A 289 6.77 -23.47 -4.57
C LEU A 289 6.90 -24.73 -3.68
N ASN A 290 7.36 -25.85 -4.23
CA ASN A 290 7.53 -27.08 -3.47
C ASN A 290 8.48 -26.85 -2.29
N ASN A 291 8.07 -27.32 -1.10
CA ASN A 291 8.79 -27.14 0.18
C ASN A 291 8.92 -25.69 0.66
N VAL A 292 8.28 -24.72 0.01
CA VAL A 292 8.13 -23.36 0.55
C VAL A 292 7.02 -23.39 1.60
N THR A 293 7.32 -22.87 2.79
CA THR A 293 6.42 -22.85 3.95
C THR A 293 6.29 -21.43 4.49
N TYR A 294 5.38 -21.20 5.44
CA TYR A 294 5.31 -19.92 6.16
C TYR A 294 6.64 -19.53 6.83
N ASP A 295 7.40 -20.50 7.34
CA ASP A 295 8.73 -20.25 7.91
C ASP A 295 9.75 -19.86 6.84
N THR A 296 9.64 -20.43 5.64
CA THR A 296 10.46 -20.03 4.48
C THR A 296 10.19 -18.58 4.09
N LEU A 297 8.92 -18.17 4.04
CA LEU A 297 8.55 -16.77 3.77
C LEU A 297 9.11 -15.85 4.85
N LYS A 298 8.92 -16.17 6.13
CA LYS A 298 9.51 -15.42 7.24
C LYS A 298 11.04 -15.32 7.11
N GLN A 299 11.72 -16.39 6.71
CA GLN A 299 13.17 -16.39 6.52
C GLN A 299 13.58 -15.47 5.38
N TRP A 300 12.89 -15.48 4.24
CA TRP A 300 13.14 -14.55 3.14
C TRP A 300 12.91 -13.10 3.55
N MET A 301 11.86 -12.81 4.32
CA MET A 301 11.63 -11.49 4.90
C MET A 301 12.82 -11.05 5.76
N TYR A 302 13.29 -11.93 6.66
CA TYR A 302 14.42 -11.63 7.54
C TYR A 302 15.74 -11.44 6.79
N GLN A 303 16.02 -12.29 5.80
CA GLN A 303 17.22 -12.19 4.97
C GLN A 303 17.21 -10.88 4.18
N GLY A 304 16.11 -10.58 3.49
CA GLY A 304 15.97 -9.33 2.74
C GLY A 304 15.98 -8.10 3.66
N TRP A 305 15.47 -8.23 4.88
CA TRP A 305 15.62 -7.19 5.91
C TRP A 305 17.08 -6.91 6.21
N GLN A 306 17.88 -7.93 6.55
CA GLN A 306 19.30 -7.77 6.85
C GLN A 306 20.11 -7.24 5.66
N MET A 307 19.79 -7.67 4.44
CA MET A 307 20.52 -7.28 3.23
C MET A 307 20.25 -5.83 2.82
N TYR A 308 19.01 -5.35 3.00
CA TYR A 308 18.55 -4.08 2.42
C TYR A 308 18.15 -3.03 3.45
N GLU A 309 18.44 -3.25 4.74
CA GLU A 309 18.01 -2.35 5.83
C GLU A 309 18.43 -0.90 5.56
N SER A 310 19.67 -0.70 5.09
CA SER A 310 20.20 0.64 4.83
C SER A 310 19.85 1.20 3.45
N THR A 311 19.06 0.50 2.62
CA THR A 311 18.74 0.90 1.25
C THR A 311 17.25 0.88 0.94
N LEU A 312 16.65 -0.30 0.80
CA LEU A 312 15.26 -0.46 0.35
C LEU A 312 14.25 -0.37 1.49
N HIS A 313 14.64 -0.76 2.71
CA HIS A 313 13.78 -0.57 3.87
C HIS A 313 13.77 0.90 4.27
N THR A 314 12.57 1.45 4.39
CA THR A 314 12.31 2.88 4.70
C THR A 314 11.38 2.97 5.89
N THR A 315 11.78 2.34 6.98
CA THR A 315 11.00 2.17 8.21
C THR A 315 11.60 2.91 9.41
N TRP A 316 12.52 3.86 9.18
CA TRP A 316 13.16 4.60 10.26
C TRP A 316 12.16 5.57 10.93
N PRO A 317 11.76 5.35 12.20
CA PRO A 317 10.62 6.06 12.78
C PRO A 317 10.98 7.41 13.42
N ASP A 318 12.26 7.71 13.63
CA ASP A 318 12.71 9.03 14.11
C ASP A 318 12.78 10.01 12.94
N LEU A 319 11.83 10.94 12.91
CA LEU A 319 11.70 11.96 11.86
C LEU A 319 12.08 13.35 12.36
N SER A 320 12.92 13.44 13.39
CA SER A 320 13.30 14.70 14.04
C SER A 320 13.87 15.73 13.06
N SER A 321 14.68 15.31 12.08
CA SER A 321 15.23 16.20 11.06
C SER A 321 14.12 16.89 10.24
N PHE A 322 13.18 16.10 9.71
CA PHE A 322 12.03 16.60 8.94
C PHE A 322 11.12 17.50 9.79
N HIS A 323 10.78 17.06 11.01
CA HIS A 323 9.94 17.83 11.93
C HIS A 323 10.60 19.16 12.34
N SER A 324 11.91 19.16 12.65
CA SER A 324 12.66 20.37 13.01
C SER A 324 12.78 21.38 11.86
N SER A 325 12.65 20.91 10.63
CA SER A 325 12.60 21.73 9.41
C SER A 325 11.18 22.25 9.11
N ASN A 326 10.25 22.07 10.05
CA ASN A 326 8.83 22.41 9.94
C ASN A 326 8.09 21.65 8.82
N GLY A 327 8.62 20.51 8.38
CA GLY A 327 8.04 19.69 7.32
C GLY A 327 6.63 19.17 7.67
N LYS A 328 5.81 18.95 6.64
CA LYS A 328 4.45 18.38 6.76
C LYS A 328 4.29 17.10 5.92
N ILE A 329 3.63 16.08 6.47
CA ILE A 329 3.38 14.78 5.83
C ILE A 329 1.88 14.54 5.73
N LEU A 330 1.41 14.36 4.49
CA LEU A 330 0.09 13.84 4.16
C LEU A 330 0.28 12.42 3.63
N HIS A 331 0.01 11.45 4.48
CA HIS A 331 0.05 10.04 4.14
C HIS A 331 -1.37 9.57 3.83
N TYR A 332 -1.59 8.88 2.72
CA TYR A 332 -2.87 8.23 2.44
C TYR A 332 -2.68 6.77 2.03
N HIS A 333 -3.68 5.94 2.24
CA HIS A 333 -3.65 4.53 1.84
C HIS A 333 -5.07 4.06 1.54
N GLY A 334 -5.30 3.40 0.41
CA GLY A 334 -6.56 2.72 0.15
C GLY A 334 -6.87 1.69 1.23
N GLU A 335 -8.07 1.72 1.79
CA GLU A 335 -8.44 0.75 2.83
C GLU A 335 -8.70 -0.65 2.26
N SER A 336 -9.04 -0.72 0.97
CA SER A 336 -9.20 -1.97 0.22
C SER A 336 -8.04 -2.21 -0.76
N ASP A 337 -6.84 -1.74 -0.40
CA ASP A 337 -5.62 -2.01 -1.16
C ASP A 337 -5.35 -3.52 -1.19
N PHE A 338 -5.21 -4.06 -2.40
CA PHE A 338 -5.01 -5.48 -2.69
C PHE A 338 -3.54 -5.80 -3.02
N SER A 339 -2.66 -4.81 -2.95
CA SER A 339 -1.23 -4.97 -3.21
C SER A 339 -0.44 -4.74 -1.92
N ILE A 340 -0.53 -3.55 -1.36
CA ILE A 340 0.19 -3.18 -0.14
C ILE A 340 -0.82 -3.18 1.01
N PRO A 341 -0.61 -4.00 2.05
CA PRO A 341 -1.50 -4.01 3.20
C PRO A 341 -1.64 -2.63 3.87
N THR A 342 -2.86 -2.10 3.95
CA THR A 342 -3.16 -0.81 4.61
C THR A 342 -2.68 -0.77 6.07
N GLY A 343 -2.74 -1.92 6.76
CA GLY A 343 -2.25 -2.06 8.13
C GLY A 343 -0.76 -1.73 8.27
N SER A 344 0.02 -1.89 7.21
CA SER A 344 1.43 -1.54 7.15
C SER A 344 1.65 -0.04 7.41
N SER A 345 0.79 0.83 6.88
CA SER A 345 0.81 2.29 7.10
C SER A 345 0.38 2.68 8.49
N VAL A 346 -0.62 2.00 9.04
CA VAL A 346 -1.08 2.23 10.41
C VAL A 346 0.02 1.87 11.40
N HIS A 347 0.65 0.70 11.23
CA HIS A 347 1.76 0.25 12.06
C HIS A 347 2.93 1.24 12.02
N TYR A 348 3.35 1.65 10.82
CA TYR A 348 4.48 2.59 10.68
C TYR A 348 4.19 3.95 11.32
N ARG A 349 2.97 4.48 11.17
CA ARG A 349 2.59 5.72 11.84
C ARG A 349 2.61 5.57 13.36
N ASP A 350 2.18 4.42 13.89
CA ASP A 350 2.24 4.15 15.32
C ASP A 350 3.68 4.03 15.84
N SER A 351 4.58 3.42 15.07
CA SER A 351 6.02 3.41 15.33
C SER A 351 6.60 4.82 15.44
N VAL A 352 6.32 5.70 14.47
CA VAL A 352 6.73 7.11 14.53
C VAL A 352 6.15 7.80 15.77
N ARG A 353 4.86 7.59 16.08
CA ARG A 353 4.22 8.16 17.27
C ARG A 353 4.93 7.74 18.56
N LYS A 354 5.21 6.44 18.73
CA LYS A 354 5.88 5.86 19.90
C LYS A 354 7.30 6.41 20.06
N ILE A 355 8.04 6.57 18.95
CA ILE A 355 9.44 7.03 18.96
C ILE A 355 9.57 8.54 19.14
N MET A 356 8.73 9.34 18.46
CA MET A 356 8.75 10.80 18.55
C MET A 356 8.15 11.32 19.87
N TYR A 357 7.20 10.57 20.47
CA TYR A 357 6.45 11.00 21.65
C TYR A 357 6.33 9.90 22.73
N PRO A 358 7.43 9.31 23.22
CA PRO A 358 7.43 8.12 24.08
C PRO A 358 6.79 8.35 25.47
N HIS A 359 6.67 9.61 25.90
CA HIS A 359 6.19 9.97 27.24
C HIS A 359 4.76 10.54 27.25
N LEU A 360 4.11 10.65 26.09
CA LEU A 360 2.75 11.17 25.98
C LEU A 360 1.74 10.01 26.00
N SER A 361 0.53 10.29 26.49
CA SER A 361 -0.61 9.36 26.36
C SER A 361 -0.95 9.12 24.89
N TYR A 362 -1.71 8.07 24.58
CA TYR A 362 -2.13 7.77 23.21
C TYR A 362 -2.81 8.97 22.52
N ASN A 363 -3.76 9.64 23.20
CA ASN A 363 -4.45 10.81 22.64
C ASN A 363 -3.53 12.01 22.46
N ALA A 364 -2.68 12.30 23.46
CA ALA A 364 -1.76 13.44 23.40
C ALA A 364 -0.65 13.24 22.34
N SER A 365 -0.10 12.03 22.22
CA SER A 365 0.89 11.69 21.18
C SER A 365 0.29 11.72 19.77
N ASN A 366 -0.96 11.26 19.58
CA ASN A 366 -1.64 11.38 18.30
C ASN A 366 -1.94 12.84 17.94
N ALA A 367 -2.38 13.65 18.90
CA ALA A 367 -2.59 15.08 18.68
C ALA A 367 -1.27 15.76 18.26
N ALA A 368 -0.19 15.53 18.99
CA ALA A 368 1.13 16.09 18.69
C ALA A 368 1.65 15.64 17.31
N LEU A 369 1.48 14.35 16.96
CA LEU A 369 1.88 13.85 15.65
C LEU A 369 1.02 14.46 14.52
N ASN A 370 -0.29 14.59 14.72
CA ASN A 370 -1.22 15.14 13.73
C ASN A 370 -1.01 16.63 13.44
N GLU A 371 -0.18 17.36 14.19
CA GLU A 371 0.21 18.73 13.85
C GLU A 371 1.11 18.80 12.60
N TRP A 372 1.78 17.70 12.23
CA TRP A 372 2.71 17.69 11.10
C TRP A 372 2.75 16.38 10.31
N TYR A 373 2.24 15.25 10.83
CA TYR A 373 2.10 13.99 10.11
C TYR A 373 0.69 13.41 10.28
N ARG A 374 -0.10 13.48 9.21
CA ARG A 374 -1.47 12.94 9.14
C ARG A 374 -1.56 11.75 8.20
N LEU A 375 -2.28 10.71 8.62
CA LEU A 375 -2.64 9.54 7.80
C LEU A 375 -4.14 9.56 7.51
N PHE A 376 -4.50 9.28 6.26
CA PHE A 376 -5.88 9.15 5.79
C PHE A 376 -6.07 7.76 5.17
N LEU A 377 -6.93 6.95 5.77
CA LEU A 377 -7.34 5.68 5.18
C LEU A 377 -8.53 5.95 4.26
N ILE A 378 -8.39 5.66 2.96
CA ILE A 378 -9.38 6.01 1.95
C ILE A 378 -10.40 4.87 1.83
N PRO A 379 -11.66 5.06 2.26
CA PRO A 379 -12.71 4.04 2.21
C PRO A 379 -12.81 3.39 0.84
N GLY A 380 -12.87 2.06 0.78
CA GLY A 380 -13.06 1.25 -0.43
C GLY A 380 -12.02 1.38 -1.56
N ALA A 381 -11.12 2.36 -1.50
CA ALA A 381 -10.12 2.58 -2.54
C ALA A 381 -9.11 1.42 -2.58
N GLY A 382 -8.71 1.06 -3.79
CA GLY A 382 -7.70 0.04 -4.03
C GLY A 382 -6.28 0.62 -4.02
N HIS A 383 -5.36 -0.09 -4.67
CA HIS A 383 -3.97 0.34 -4.73
C HIS A 383 -3.79 1.64 -5.52
N CYS A 384 -3.43 2.72 -4.83
CA CYS A 384 -3.17 4.04 -5.41
C CYS A 384 -4.31 4.63 -6.29
N GLY A 385 -5.51 4.09 -6.21
CA GLY A 385 -6.55 4.46 -7.16
C GLY A 385 -7.89 3.77 -6.96
N LEU A 386 -8.58 3.59 -8.09
CA LEU A 386 -9.97 3.19 -8.11
C LEU A 386 -10.14 1.69 -7.85
N ASN A 387 -11.29 1.32 -7.28
CA ASN A 387 -11.68 -0.06 -7.02
C ASN A 387 -13.00 -0.38 -7.71
N ALA A 388 -12.96 -1.28 -8.70
CA ALA A 388 -14.14 -1.68 -9.47
C ALA A 388 -15.20 -2.40 -8.63
N TYR A 389 -14.81 -3.05 -7.52
CA TYR A 389 -15.73 -3.77 -6.63
C TYR A 389 -16.50 -2.84 -5.68
N GLN A 390 -16.04 -1.60 -5.50
CA GLN A 390 -16.66 -0.59 -4.63
C GLN A 390 -16.77 0.73 -5.37
N PRO A 391 -17.49 0.80 -6.52
CA PRO A 391 -17.35 1.88 -7.49
C PRO A 391 -17.79 3.26 -6.97
N ASN A 392 -18.53 3.33 -5.85
CA ASN A 392 -18.92 4.58 -5.20
C ASN A 392 -17.87 5.10 -4.20
N HIS A 393 -16.70 4.45 -4.09
CA HIS A 393 -15.68 4.88 -3.16
C HIS A 393 -15.12 6.27 -3.52
N PRO A 394 -14.82 7.13 -2.53
CA PRO A 394 -14.20 8.42 -2.80
C PRO A 394 -12.68 8.27 -3.02
N PHE A 395 -12.07 9.18 -3.80
CA PHE A 395 -10.61 9.25 -3.94
C PHE A 395 -10.10 10.70 -3.93
N PRO A 396 -9.08 11.05 -3.13
CA PRO A 396 -8.53 12.41 -3.08
C PRO A 396 -7.92 12.85 -4.43
N GLN A 397 -8.30 14.03 -4.92
CA GLN A 397 -7.86 14.53 -6.24
C GLN A 397 -6.80 15.63 -6.17
N THR A 398 -6.68 16.33 -5.04
CA THR A 398 -5.91 17.58 -4.92
C THR A 398 -4.97 17.57 -3.71
N ASN A 399 -4.37 16.42 -3.39
CA ASN A 399 -3.51 16.27 -2.21
C ASN A 399 -2.33 17.27 -2.20
N LEU A 400 -1.73 17.56 -3.36
CA LEU A 400 -0.66 18.54 -3.44
C LEU A 400 -1.13 19.96 -3.14
N GLN A 401 -2.33 20.36 -3.59
CA GLN A 401 -2.93 21.64 -3.20
C GLN A 401 -3.14 21.73 -1.70
N VAL A 402 -3.68 20.66 -1.09
CA VAL A 402 -3.89 20.58 0.36
C VAL A 402 -2.56 20.71 1.11
N MET A 403 -1.50 20.07 0.60
CA MET A 403 -0.15 20.17 1.17
C MET A 403 0.41 21.59 1.06
N ILE A 404 0.27 22.24 -0.09
CA ILE A 404 0.69 23.63 -0.31
C ILE A 404 -0.01 24.57 0.68
N GLU A 405 -1.33 24.41 0.86
CA GLU A 405 -2.10 25.22 1.80
C GLU A 405 -1.70 24.97 3.26
N TRP A 406 -1.36 23.73 3.60
CA TRP A 406 -0.89 23.41 4.94
C TRP A 406 0.48 24.02 5.22
N VAL A 407 1.43 23.87 4.30
CA VAL A 407 2.81 24.35 4.44
C VAL A 407 2.88 25.89 4.39
N GLU A 408 2.24 26.52 3.41
CA GLU A 408 2.43 27.95 3.13
C GLU A 408 1.44 28.84 3.87
N LYS A 409 0.25 28.32 4.22
CA LYS A 409 -0.82 29.10 4.85
C LYS A 409 -1.20 28.60 6.24
N GLY A 410 -0.63 27.49 6.70
CA GLY A 410 -0.96 26.89 7.99
C GLY A 410 -2.38 26.29 8.04
N ILE A 411 -2.99 26.00 6.90
CA ILE A 411 -4.34 25.42 6.83
C ILE A 411 -4.24 23.91 7.04
N VAL A 412 -4.48 23.48 8.28
CA VAL A 412 -4.34 22.07 8.68
C VAL A 412 -5.50 21.22 8.12
N PRO A 413 -5.25 20.13 7.37
CA PRO A 413 -6.30 19.27 6.85
C PRO A 413 -6.89 18.40 7.97
N GLN A 414 -8.00 18.84 8.56
CA GLN A 414 -8.73 18.07 9.58
C GLN A 414 -9.38 16.82 8.99
N THR A 415 -9.92 16.97 7.78
CA THR A 415 -10.36 15.91 6.90
C THR A 415 -9.71 16.10 5.53
N LEU A 416 -9.69 15.04 4.73
CA LEU A 416 -9.21 15.09 3.35
C LEU A 416 -10.40 15.03 2.39
N ASN A 417 -10.53 16.04 1.53
CA ASN A 417 -11.57 16.06 0.51
C ASN A 417 -11.29 15.01 -0.57
N ALA A 418 -12.28 14.20 -0.88
CA ALA A 418 -12.19 13.14 -1.87
C ALA A 418 -13.46 13.11 -2.73
N THR A 419 -13.34 12.70 -3.99
CA THR A 419 -14.44 12.69 -4.95
C THR A 419 -14.73 11.27 -5.40
N VAL A 420 -16.00 10.91 -5.50
CA VAL A 420 -16.44 9.64 -6.09
C VAL A 420 -16.27 9.72 -7.60
N LEU A 421 -15.40 8.90 -8.18
CA LEU A 421 -15.03 8.98 -9.60
C LEU A 421 -15.77 8.00 -10.52
N GLN A 422 -16.45 7.00 -9.94
CA GLN A 422 -17.15 5.92 -10.63
C GLN A 422 -18.51 5.66 -9.97
N GLY A 423 -19.24 4.66 -10.47
CA GLY A 423 -20.50 4.24 -9.87
C GLY A 423 -21.65 5.23 -10.03
N GLN A 424 -22.73 4.99 -9.29
CA GLN A 424 -23.97 5.76 -9.36
C GLN A 424 -23.84 7.12 -8.66
N ARG A 425 -22.89 7.25 -7.74
CA ARG A 425 -22.65 8.45 -6.93
C ARG A 425 -21.51 9.32 -7.47
N LYS A 426 -21.12 9.10 -8.74
CA LYS A 426 -20.05 9.84 -9.40
C LYS A 426 -20.25 11.36 -9.30
N GLY A 427 -19.22 12.05 -8.86
CA GLY A 427 -19.19 13.50 -8.68
C GLY A 427 -19.53 13.97 -7.26
N GLU A 428 -19.99 13.08 -6.38
CA GLU A 428 -20.18 13.40 -4.97
C GLU A 428 -18.82 13.60 -4.27
N ASN A 429 -18.80 14.53 -3.31
CA ASN A 429 -17.62 14.80 -2.48
C ASN A 429 -17.82 14.23 -1.08
N GLU A 430 -16.78 13.61 -0.57
CA GLU A 430 -16.74 13.01 0.76
C GLU A 430 -15.52 13.51 1.54
N GLN A 431 -15.65 13.56 2.86
CA GLN A 431 -14.56 13.93 3.76
C GLN A 431 -13.99 12.66 4.37
N VAL A 432 -12.68 12.46 4.20
CA VAL A 432 -11.96 11.33 4.79
C VAL A 432 -11.37 11.74 6.13
N CYS A 433 -11.64 10.97 7.17
CA CYS A 433 -11.16 11.23 8.53
C CYS A 433 -9.64 11.06 8.64
N ALA A 434 -9.00 11.96 9.39
CA ALA A 434 -7.60 11.77 9.80
C ALA A 434 -7.50 10.70 10.89
N TRP A 435 -6.62 9.73 10.68
CA TRP A 435 -6.32 8.67 11.65
C TRP A 435 -5.84 9.27 12.99
N PRO A 436 -6.25 8.73 14.15
CA PRO A 436 -6.98 7.46 14.35
C PRO A 436 -8.51 7.59 14.34
N LEU A 437 -9.06 8.75 13.96
CA LEU A 437 -10.51 8.88 13.85
C LEU A 437 -11.01 8.13 12.63
N ARG A 438 -12.17 7.51 12.78
CA ARG A 438 -12.79 6.64 11.78
C ARG A 438 -14.17 7.19 11.39
N PRO A 439 -14.60 7.02 10.13
CA PRO A 439 -15.85 7.57 9.66
C PRO A 439 -17.05 6.80 10.23
N SER A 440 -18.16 7.52 10.38
CA SER A 440 -19.49 6.99 10.67
C SER A 440 -20.55 7.96 10.14
N TRP A 441 -21.73 7.45 9.80
CA TRP A 441 -22.85 8.24 9.30
C TRP A 441 -24.10 8.01 10.15
N SER A 442 -24.58 9.07 10.80
CA SER A 442 -25.80 9.02 11.60
C SER A 442 -27.00 9.59 10.82
N LYS A 443 -28.20 9.03 11.03
CA LYS A 443 -29.44 9.61 10.47
C LYS A 443 -29.73 11.02 11.02
N SER A 444 -29.23 11.34 12.21
CA SER A 444 -29.30 12.67 12.83
C SER A 444 -28.37 13.70 12.18
N GLY A 445 -27.26 13.26 11.57
CA GLY A 445 -26.27 14.11 10.90
C GLY A 445 -26.63 14.50 9.46
N ASN A 446 -27.87 14.30 9.03
CA ASN A 446 -28.33 14.58 7.67
C ASN A 446 -27.47 13.92 6.56
N GLY A 447 -26.83 12.79 6.87
CA GLY A 447 -25.94 12.07 5.96
C GLY A 447 -24.51 12.61 5.84
N SER A 448 -24.08 13.57 6.69
CA SER A 448 -22.67 13.98 6.76
C SER A 448 -21.83 12.96 7.54
N VAL A 449 -20.55 12.84 7.19
CA VAL A 449 -19.60 12.00 7.93
C VAL A 449 -19.25 12.59 9.29
N GLU A 450 -19.23 11.73 10.30
CA GLU A 450 -18.75 12.02 11.65
C GLU A 450 -17.46 11.22 11.89
N CYS A 451 -16.38 11.91 12.25
CA CYS A 451 -15.08 11.29 12.55
C CYS A 451 -14.98 11.00 14.05
N GLY A 452 -15.10 9.71 14.42
CA GLY A 452 -15.14 9.25 15.80
C GLY A 452 -13.94 8.39 16.19
N PHE A 453 -13.66 8.33 17.49
CA PHE A 453 -12.70 7.38 18.06
C PHE A 453 -13.46 6.18 18.63
N ASP A 454 -13.02 4.97 18.28
CA ASP A 454 -13.49 3.74 18.90
C ASP A 454 -12.29 2.85 19.26
N LYS A 455 -12.23 2.42 20.52
CA LYS A 455 -11.07 1.68 21.04
C LYS A 455 -11.03 0.25 20.50
N GLN A 456 -12.18 -0.43 20.42
CA GLN A 456 -12.23 -1.82 19.96
C GLN A 456 -11.86 -1.91 18.48
N SER A 457 -12.32 -0.95 17.68
CA SER A 457 -11.92 -0.74 16.30
C SER A 457 -10.42 -0.50 16.18
N LEU A 458 -9.84 0.38 17.00
CA LEU A 458 -8.39 0.63 16.99
C LEU A 458 -7.59 -0.65 17.25
N GLU A 459 -8.00 -1.45 18.23
CA GLU A 459 -7.33 -2.71 18.59
C GLU A 459 -7.28 -3.72 17.42
N THR A 460 -8.20 -3.62 16.44
CA THR A 460 -8.16 -4.47 15.21
C THR A 460 -7.06 -4.11 14.20
N TRP A 461 -6.44 -2.93 14.38
CA TRP A 461 -5.34 -2.44 13.56
C TRP A 461 -3.98 -2.60 14.25
N GLU A 462 -3.98 -2.87 15.56
CA GLU A 462 -2.76 -3.09 16.32
C GLU A 462 -2.22 -4.48 16.03
N VAL A 463 -0.99 -4.54 15.50
CA VAL A 463 -0.30 -5.80 15.19
C VAL A 463 1.08 -5.76 15.81
N GLU A 464 1.42 -6.80 16.55
CA GLU A 464 2.77 -7.02 17.08
C GLU A 464 3.45 -8.08 16.22
N PHE A 465 4.60 -7.74 15.62
CA PHE A 465 5.37 -8.66 14.78
C PHE A 465 6.30 -9.55 15.63
N ASP A 466 5.70 -10.40 16.45
CA ASP A 466 6.38 -11.19 17.49
C ASP A 466 7.16 -12.41 16.96
N ALA A 467 7.08 -12.69 15.66
CA ALA A 467 7.89 -13.70 14.99
C ALA A 467 9.39 -13.30 14.90
N PHE A 468 9.70 -12.00 14.97
CA PHE A 468 11.06 -11.47 14.91
C PHE A 468 11.56 -11.02 16.30
N LYS A 469 12.89 -11.07 16.49
CA LYS A 469 13.52 -10.59 17.73
C LYS A 469 13.83 -9.10 17.71
N MET A 470 14.04 -8.56 16.52
CA MET A 470 14.23 -7.13 16.31
C MET A 470 12.86 -6.46 16.12
N PRO A 471 12.67 -5.22 16.62
CA PRO A 471 11.43 -4.49 16.38
C PRO A 471 11.28 -4.22 14.88
N VAL A 472 10.13 -4.58 14.32
CA VAL A 472 9.75 -4.26 12.95
C VAL A 472 8.90 -3.00 13.01
N TYR A 473 9.49 -1.87 12.62
CA TYR A 473 8.83 -0.56 12.69
C TYR A 473 7.94 -0.27 11.52
#